data_AF-A0A8S2ZYM6-F1
#
_entry.id   AF-A0A8S2ZYM6-F1
#
_cell.length_a   1.000
_cell.length_b   1.000
_cell.length_c   1.000
_cell.angle_alpha   90.00
_cell.angle_beta   90.00
_cell.angle_gamma   90.00
#
_symmetry.space_group_name_H-M   'P 1'
#
loop_
_entity.id
_entity.type
_entity.pdbx_description
1 polymer ?
#
loop_
_entity_poly.entity_id
_entity_poly.type
_entity_poly.pdbx_seq_one_letter_code
_entity_poly.pdbx_strand_id
1 'polypeptide(L)'
;PHCIQILGVLILLESDGNSNSLPSNHLAEILTGQGKSWALALLGGYFSLIGYKVTVGCYSDYLSRRDENDFKKNLEPFNFVNIVKYRTFETMCDERLSNTDSGKDLR
;
A
#
# COMPACT_ATOMS: atom_id res chain seq x y z
N PRO A 1 -12.54 11.21 -7.10
CA PRO A 1 -11.59 10.38 -7.88
C PRO A 1 -11.73 10.64 -9.39
N HIS A 2 -10.64 10.89 -10.12
CA HIS A 2 -10.68 11.08 -11.58
C HIS A 2 -10.53 9.74 -12.31
N CYS A 3 -10.96 9.61 -13.56
CA CYS A 3 -10.94 8.35 -14.31
C CYS A 3 -9.56 7.66 -14.36
N ILE A 4 -8.48 8.44 -14.37
CA ILE A 4 -7.10 7.93 -14.36
C ILE A 4 -6.73 7.22 -13.05
N GLN A 5 -7.32 7.66 -11.92
CA GLN A 5 -7.10 7.01 -10.61
C GLN A 5 -7.83 5.68 -10.55
N ILE A 6 -9.04 5.61 -11.12
CA ILE A 6 -9.82 4.38 -11.22
C ILE A 6 -9.10 3.39 -12.13
N LEU A 7 -8.62 3.84 -13.29
CA LEU A 7 -7.83 3.02 -14.20
C LEU A 7 -6.54 2.52 -13.53
N GLY A 8 -5.82 3.40 -12.81
CA GLY A 8 -4.63 3.00 -12.06
C GLY A 8 -4.91 1.95 -10.99
N VAL A 9 -6.02 2.08 -10.24
CA VAL A 9 -6.45 1.06 -9.27
C VAL A 9 -6.80 -0.25 -9.98
N LEU A 10 -7.53 -0.22 -11.10
CA LEU A 10 -7.89 -1.42 -11.85
C LEU A 10 -6.67 -2.16 -12.42
N ILE A 11 -5.69 -1.43 -12.96
CA ILE A 11 -4.41 -1.99 -13.42
C ILE A 11 -3.65 -2.65 -12.26
N LEU A 12 -3.66 -2.03 -11.08
CA LEU A 12 -2.97 -2.58 -9.90
C LEU A 12 -3.73 -3.74 -9.23
N LEU A 13 -5.03 -3.89 -9.52
CA LEU A 13 -5.89 -4.97 -9.04
C LEU A 13 -5.96 -6.15 -10.01
N GLU A 14 -5.40 -6.03 -11.21
CA GLU A 14 -5.47 -7.08 -12.20
C GLU A 14 -4.92 -8.39 -11.62
N SER A 15 -5.82 -9.36 -11.47
CA SER A 15 -5.48 -10.69 -11.02
C SER A 15 -5.35 -11.55 -12.27
N ASP A 16 -4.16 -12.11 -12.47
CA ASP A 16 -3.99 -13.20 -13.42
C ASP A 16 -4.99 -14.30 -13.01
N GLY A 17 -5.73 -14.88 -13.96
CA GLY A 17 -6.99 -15.62 -13.75
C GLY A 17 -6.93 -16.89 -12.88
N ASN A 18 -5.85 -17.10 -12.14
CA ASN A 18 -5.64 -18.15 -11.18
C ASN A 18 -6.17 -17.72 -9.79
N SER A 19 -7.37 -18.18 -9.47
CA SER A 19 -8.15 -17.82 -8.26
C SER A 19 -7.46 -17.96 -6.88
N ASN A 20 -6.26 -18.55 -6.80
CA ASN A 20 -5.54 -18.78 -5.55
C ASN A 20 -4.15 -18.13 -5.47
N SER A 21 -3.71 -17.37 -6.48
CA SER A 21 -2.43 -16.64 -6.43
C SER A 21 -2.64 -15.18 -6.02
N LEU A 22 -1.69 -14.62 -5.27
CA LEU A 22 -1.61 -13.17 -5.07
C LEU A 22 -1.64 -12.48 -6.46
N PRO A 23 -2.24 -11.28 -6.56
CA PRO A 23 -2.20 -10.49 -7.79
C PRO A 23 -0.76 -10.31 -8.26
N SER A 24 -0.57 -10.32 -9.57
CA SER A 24 0.74 -10.09 -10.18
C SER A 24 1.25 -8.69 -9.82
N ASN A 25 2.57 -8.52 -9.76
CA ASN A 25 3.14 -7.20 -9.49
C ASN A 25 2.96 -6.31 -10.73
N HIS A 26 2.08 -5.32 -10.64
CA HIS A 26 1.82 -4.36 -11.71
C HIS A 26 2.45 -3.00 -11.40
N LEU A 27 2.89 -2.31 -12.45
CA LEU A 27 3.38 -0.93 -12.38
C LEU A 27 2.40 -0.01 -13.10
N ALA A 28 1.83 0.95 -12.39
CA ALA A 28 0.97 1.97 -12.96
C ALA A 28 1.64 3.35 -12.85
N GLU A 29 1.86 4.02 -13.98
CA GLU A 29 2.33 5.40 -14.00
C GLU A 29 1.15 6.36 -13.87
N ILE A 30 1.13 7.12 -12.79
CA ILE A 30 0.19 8.23 -12.60
C ILE A 30 1.02 9.51 -12.52
N LEU A 31 0.72 10.51 -13.35
CA LEU A 31 1.49 11.77 -13.41
C LEU A 31 1.37 12.60 -12.12
N THR A 32 2.30 13.53 -11.89
CA THR A 32 2.26 14.44 -10.72
C THR A 32 0.99 15.29 -10.76
N GLY A 33 0.43 15.62 -9.60
CA GLY A 33 -0.83 16.36 -9.50
C GLY A 33 -2.10 15.55 -9.78
N GLN A 34 -2.01 14.32 -10.29
CA GLN A 34 -3.19 13.48 -10.61
C GLN A 34 -3.73 12.68 -9.41
N GLY A 35 -3.21 12.89 -8.20
CA GLY A 35 -3.71 12.27 -6.96
C GLY A 35 -3.31 10.81 -6.75
N LYS A 36 -2.05 10.48 -7.02
CA LYS A 36 -1.44 9.16 -6.75
C LYS A 36 -1.71 8.64 -5.33
N SER A 37 -1.58 9.52 -4.33
CA SER A 37 -1.78 9.17 -2.92
C SER A 37 -3.18 8.62 -2.65
N TRP A 38 -4.20 9.13 -3.34
CA TRP A 38 -5.58 8.63 -3.23
C TRP A 38 -5.78 7.27 -3.90
N ALA A 39 -5.12 7.03 -5.04
CA ALA A 39 -5.16 5.73 -5.70
C ALA A 39 -4.51 4.64 -4.80
N LEU A 40 -3.35 4.95 -4.21
CA LEU A 40 -2.66 4.04 -3.28
C LEU A 40 -3.45 3.80 -1.99
N ALA A 41 -4.09 4.84 -1.46
CA ALA A 41 -5.03 4.74 -0.35
C ALA A 41 -6.17 3.76 -0.66
N LEU A 42 -6.89 3.96 -1.77
CA LEU A 42 -8.01 3.09 -2.16
C LEU A 42 -7.55 1.63 -2.35
N LEU A 43 -6.39 1.43 -2.97
CA LEU A 43 -5.81 0.10 -3.16
C LEU A 43 -5.46 -0.56 -1.82
N GLY A 44 -4.82 0.20 -0.91
CA GLY A 44 -4.48 -0.29 0.42
C GLY A 44 -5.70 -0.63 1.25
N GLY A 45 -6.76 0.19 1.18
CA GLY A 45 -8.04 -0.09 1.81
C GLY A 45 -8.71 -1.35 1.25
N TYR A 46 -8.68 -1.53 -0.07
CA TYR A 46 -9.22 -2.74 -0.71
C TYR A 46 -8.48 -4.02 -0.27
N PHE A 47 -7.15 -4.03 -0.34
CA PHE A 47 -6.35 -5.18 0.10
C PHE A 47 -6.51 -5.45 1.61
N SER A 48 -6.63 -4.39 2.39
CA SER A 48 -6.96 -4.49 3.82
C SER A 48 -8.32 -5.13 4.07
N LEU A 49 -9.35 -4.79 3.28
CA LEU A 49 -10.70 -5.35 3.41
C LEU A 49 -10.74 -6.84 3.18
N ILE A 50 -9.97 -7.32 2.21
CA ILE A 50 -9.90 -8.75 1.89
C ILE A 50 -8.91 -9.51 2.80
N GLY A 51 -8.38 -8.87 3.85
CA GLY A 51 -7.61 -9.50 4.92
C GLY A 51 -6.09 -9.45 4.80
N TYR A 52 -5.54 -8.77 3.79
CA TYR A 52 -4.09 -8.62 3.65
C TYR A 52 -3.53 -7.51 4.55
N LYS A 53 -2.31 -7.72 5.04
CA LYS A 53 -1.51 -6.67 5.69
C LYS A 53 -0.84 -5.84 4.60
N VAL A 54 -1.16 -4.55 4.53
CA VAL A 54 -0.66 -3.66 3.49
C VAL A 54 0.30 -2.64 4.08
N THR A 55 1.44 -2.45 3.43
CA THR A 55 2.37 -1.35 3.72
C THR A 55 2.57 -0.51 2.48
N VAL A 56 2.32 0.80 2.58
CA VAL A 56 2.59 1.78 1.54
C VAL A 56 3.96 2.41 1.80
N GLY A 57 4.88 2.22 0.86
CA GLY A 57 6.21 2.83 0.88
C GLY A 57 6.19 4.25 0.32
N CYS A 58 6.70 5.20 1.09
CA CYS A 58 6.87 6.59 0.69
C CYS A 58 8.35 6.97 0.67
N TYR A 59 8.67 8.04 -0.06
CA TYR A 59 10.05 8.53 -0.15
C TYR A 59 10.55 9.15 1.18
N SER A 60 9.70 9.88 1.89
CA SER A 60 10.10 10.58 3.12
C SER A 60 9.09 10.39 4.25
N ASP A 61 9.55 10.54 5.49
CA ASP A 61 8.70 10.47 6.68
C ASP A 61 7.59 11.54 6.69
N TYR A 62 7.88 12.71 6.12
CA TYR A 62 6.87 13.75 5.97
C TYR A 62 5.73 13.29 5.04
N LEU A 63 6.08 12.70 3.88
CA LEU A 63 5.08 12.23 2.91
C LEU A 63 4.29 11.05 3.46
N SER A 64 4.94 10.11 4.15
CA SER A 64 4.26 8.98 4.77
C SER A 64 3.25 9.42 5.83
N ARG A 65 3.65 10.32 6.74
CA ARG A 65 2.75 10.85 7.79
C ARG A 65 1.61 11.66 7.21
N ARG A 66 1.88 12.49 6.20
CA ARG A 66 0.84 13.27 5.52
C ARG A 66 -0.20 12.35 4.89
N ASP A 67 0.25 11.39 4.08
CA ASP A 67 -0.66 10.47 3.37
C ASP A 67 -1.41 9.56 4.36
N GLU A 68 -0.77 9.12 5.45
CA GLU A 68 -1.41 8.36 6.53
C GLU A 68 -2.50 9.18 7.25
N ASN A 69 -2.22 10.44 7.58
CA ASN A 69 -3.18 11.31 8.25
C ASN A 69 -4.38 11.63 7.35
N ASP A 70 -4.12 11.94 6.08
CA ASP A 70 -5.17 12.17 5.09
C ASP A 70 -6.01 10.90 4.91
N PHE A 71 -5.37 9.73 4.82
CA PHE A 71 -6.06 8.45 4.74
C PHE A 71 -6.95 8.19 5.94
N LYS A 72 -6.40 8.30 7.17
CA LYS A 72 -7.14 8.09 8.42
C LYS A 72 -8.34 9.03 8.54
N LYS A 73 -8.16 10.31 8.25
CA LYS A 73 -9.25 11.30 8.32
C LYS A 73 -10.38 10.98 7.35
N ASN A 74 -10.05 10.58 6.13
CA ASN A 74 -11.06 10.34 5.10
C ASN A 74 -11.72 8.96 5.20
N LEU A 75 -11.08 8.01 5.86
CA LEU A 75 -11.57 6.64 6.00
C LEU A 75 -11.93 6.22 7.43
N GLU A 76 -11.89 7.15 8.37
CA GLU A 76 -12.42 7.01 9.72
C GLU A 76 -13.81 6.34 9.75
N PRO A 77 -14.78 6.69 8.86
CA PRO A 77 -16.11 6.09 8.88
C PRO A 77 -16.13 4.59 8.59
N PHE A 78 -15.08 4.05 7.99
CA PHE A 78 -15.00 2.66 7.57
C PHE A 78 -14.18 1.80 8.55
N ASN A 79 -13.73 2.35 9.68
CA ASN A 79 -12.96 1.65 10.70
C ASN A 79 -11.62 1.05 10.21
N PHE A 80 -11.05 1.60 9.12
CA PHE A 80 -9.81 1.12 8.47
C PHE A 80 -8.51 1.49 9.19
N VAL A 81 -8.60 2.14 10.36
CA VAL A 81 -7.53 2.97 10.93
C VAL A 81 -6.24 2.19 11.30
N ASN A 82 -6.25 0.85 11.34
CA ASN A 82 -5.13 0.05 11.85
C ASN A 82 -4.58 -1.05 10.92
N ILE A 83 -4.97 -1.13 9.65
CA ILE A 83 -4.53 -2.24 8.79
C ILE A 83 -3.49 -1.82 7.74
N VAL A 84 -3.57 -0.58 7.24
CA VAL A 84 -2.62 -0.05 6.25
C VAL A 84 -1.53 0.76 6.97
N LYS A 85 -0.26 0.35 6.82
CA LYS A 85 0.89 1.07 7.38
C LYS A 85 1.54 1.95 6.32
N TYR A 86 1.93 3.17 6.69
CA TYR A 86 2.76 4.02 5.85
C TYR A 86 4.18 4.07 6.42
N ARG A 87 5.19 3.86 5.57
CA ARG A 87 6.60 3.76 5.96
C ARG A 87 7.51 4.33 4.89
N THR A 88 8.75 4.63 5.24
CA THR A 88 9.79 4.95 4.27
C THR A 88 10.44 3.69 3.72
N PHE A 89 11.08 3.80 2.56
CA PHE A 89 11.86 2.69 2.02
C PHE A 89 12.94 2.20 2.99
N GLU A 90 13.61 3.12 3.69
CA GLU A 90 14.63 2.79 4.69
C GLU A 90 14.05 1.93 5.82
N THR A 91 12.97 2.39 6.46
CA THR A 91 12.32 1.63 7.54
C THR A 91 11.79 0.28 7.08
N MET A 92 11.29 0.18 5.85
CA MET A 92 10.88 -1.10 5.27
C MET A 92 12.04 -2.06 5.04
N CYS A 93 13.19 -1.55 4.59
CA CYS A 93 14.41 -2.34 4.43
C CYS A 93 14.93 -2.84 5.79
N ASP A 94 14.98 -1.97 6.81
CA ASP A 94 15.43 -2.33 8.15
C ASP A 94 14.53 -3.37 8.81
N GLU A 95 13.21 -3.24 8.68
CA GLU A 95 12.25 -4.25 9.12
C GLU A 95 12.47 -5.60 8.41
N ARG A 96 12.82 -5.61 7.12
CA ARG A 96 13.10 -6.86 6.39
C ARG A 96 14.41 -7.50 6.81
N LEU A 97 15.46 -6.71 7.04
CA LEU A 97 16.78 -7.19 7.44
C LEU A 97 16.75 -7.75 8.88
N SER A 98 16.13 -7.04 9.82
CA SER A 98 15.99 -7.50 11.22
C SER A 98 15.18 -8.80 11.34
N ASN A 99 14.13 -8.97 10.52
CA ASN A 99 13.38 -10.22 10.44
C ASN A 99 14.20 -11.37 9.83
N THR A 100 15.19 -11.06 8.98
CA THR A 100 16.07 -12.07 8.37
C THR A 100 17.17 -12.52 9.35
N ASP A 101 17.71 -11.60 10.15
CA ASP A 101 18.72 -11.94 11.18
C ASP A 101 18.13 -12.76 12.34
N SER A 102 16.83 -12.57 12.64
CA SER A 102 16.10 -13.45 13.58
C SER A 102 15.92 -14.89 13.06
N GLY A 103 16.21 -15.14 11.78
CA GLY A 103 16.16 -16.46 11.14
C GLY A 103 17.51 -17.19 11.08
N LYS A 104 18.58 -16.62 11.64
CA LYS A 104 19.93 -17.26 11.70
C LYS A 104 20.15 -18.20 12.89
N ASP A 105 19.08 -18.60 13.59
CA ASP A 105 19.15 -19.53 14.73
C ASP A 105 18.45 -20.88 14.48
N LEU A 106 18.34 -21.29 13.21
CA LEU A 106 18.04 -22.67 12.85
C LEU A 106 19.08 -23.19 11.87
N ARG A 107 19.92 -24.06 12.42
CA ARG A 107 20.90 -24.93 11.77
C ARG A 107 20.31 -25.74 10.61
#